data_AF-X1CU27-F1
#
_entry.id   AF-X1CU27-F1
#
_cell.length_a   1.000
_cell.length_b   1.000
_cell.length_c   1.000
_cell.angle_alpha   90.00
_cell.angle_beta   90.00
_cell.angle_gamma   90.00
#
_symmetry.space_group_name_H-M   'P 1'
#
loop_
_entity.id
_entity.type
_entity.pdbx_description
1 polymer ?
#
loop_
_entity_poly.entity_id
_entity_poly.type
_entity_poly.pdbx_seq_one_letter_code
_entity_poly.pdbx_strand_id
1 'polypeptide(L)'
;MIVKPPKSKAAVTLVETMVAMAVLTIAAVGALSFQYHAAGQSRIAQAQTTATRTAQLLLEDWRSIGGLEDYDPNALALGFSTFLTTPSGQGLSVPDGVYGITIDDVPMLIMLTSNDVAYDPDAGITLRQLTVTIKWGLVLPEDINLGEIVSGRVESMRTLVTLTTYVRLDASSG
;
A
#
# COMPACT_ATOMS: atom_id res chain seq x y z
N MET A 1 44.61 -67.04 17.36
CA MET A 1 43.65 -66.15 18.05
C MET A 1 44.01 -64.72 17.69
N ILE A 2 43.25 -64.08 16.79
CA ILE A 2 43.55 -62.71 16.31
C ILE A 2 42.79 -61.74 17.21
N VAL A 3 43.52 -60.94 18.00
CA VAL A 3 42.94 -59.94 18.90
C VAL A 3 42.61 -58.69 18.10
N LYS A 4 41.32 -58.32 18.07
CA LYS A 4 40.81 -57.13 17.38
C LYS A 4 41.11 -55.90 18.25
N PRO A 5 41.81 -54.87 17.75
CA PRO A 5 42.14 -53.71 18.56
C PRO A 5 40.88 -52.93 18.96
N PRO A 6 40.82 -52.37 20.18
CA PRO A 6 39.68 -51.59 20.64
C PRO A 6 39.57 -50.28 19.84
N LYS A 7 38.37 -50.00 19.32
CA LYS A 7 38.04 -48.71 18.68
C LYS A 7 38.11 -47.60 19.73
N SER A 8 39.04 -46.65 19.60
CA SER A 8 39.00 -45.42 20.41
C SER A 8 37.83 -44.55 19.96
N LYS A 9 37.05 -44.06 20.92
CA LYS A 9 36.07 -43.00 20.66
C LYS A 9 36.85 -41.69 20.67
N ALA A 10 36.88 -40.97 19.55
CA ALA A 10 37.52 -39.66 19.48
C ALA A 10 36.89 -38.73 20.53
N ALA A 11 37.71 -38.22 21.46
CA ALA A 11 37.28 -37.25 22.45
C ALA A 11 37.33 -35.86 21.81
N VAL A 12 36.22 -35.12 21.84
CA VAL A 12 36.14 -33.75 21.32
C VAL A 12 37.06 -32.86 22.16
N THR A 13 37.93 -32.11 21.49
CA THR A 13 38.86 -31.21 22.19
C THR A 13 38.17 -29.90 22.55
N LEU A 14 38.59 -29.25 23.65
CA LEU A 14 38.00 -27.99 24.10
C LEU A 14 38.04 -26.89 23.02
N VAL A 15 39.11 -26.87 22.22
CA VAL A 15 39.27 -25.95 21.08
C VAL A 15 38.21 -26.21 20.00
N GLU A 16 37.94 -27.47 19.68
CA GLU A 16 36.92 -27.86 18.71
C GLU A 16 35.53 -27.39 19.16
N THR A 17 35.21 -27.52 20.44
CA THR A 17 33.94 -27.02 20.99
C THR A 17 33.86 -25.49 20.94
N MET A 18 34.96 -24.78 21.21
CA MET A 18 35.01 -23.32 21.10
C MET A 18 34.81 -22.83 19.66
N VAL A 19 35.44 -23.50 18.69
CA VAL A 19 35.26 -23.20 17.26
C VAL A 19 33.83 -23.52 16.82
N ALA A 20 33.27 -24.65 17.22
CA ALA A 20 31.89 -25.01 16.92
C ALA A 20 30.88 -23.99 17.47
N MET A 21 31.08 -23.54 18.72
CA MET A 21 30.26 -22.48 19.32
C MET A 21 30.38 -21.17 18.54
N ALA A 22 31.59 -20.77 18.12
CA ALA A 22 31.80 -19.56 17.33
C ALA A 22 31.13 -19.62 15.95
N VAL A 23 31.21 -20.76 15.26
CA VAL A 23 30.52 -20.95 13.97
C VAL A 23 29.00 -20.92 14.17
N LEU A 24 28.49 -21.56 15.22
CA LEU A 24 27.06 -21.59 15.53
C LEU A 24 26.51 -20.20 15.83
N THR A 25 27.23 -19.36 16.57
CA THR A 25 26.80 -17.99 16.87
C THR A 25 26.78 -17.12 15.62
N ILE A 26 27.79 -17.20 14.76
CA ILE A 26 27.82 -16.48 13.48
C ILE A 26 26.64 -16.90 12.60
N ALA A 27 26.38 -18.21 12.49
CA ALA A 27 25.26 -18.73 11.72
C ALA A 27 23.90 -18.27 12.28
N ALA A 28 23.72 -18.31 13.60
CA ALA A 28 22.48 -17.90 14.25
C ALA A 28 22.20 -16.39 14.07
N VAL A 29 23.21 -15.54 14.23
CA VAL A 29 23.08 -14.09 14.02
C VAL A 29 22.74 -13.79 12.56
N GLY A 30 23.40 -14.46 11.60
CA GLY A 30 23.10 -14.34 10.18
C GLY A 30 21.66 -14.72 9.86
N ALA A 31 21.19 -15.87 10.38
CA ALA A 31 19.83 -16.35 10.16
C ALA A 31 18.76 -15.42 10.75
N LEU A 32 18.97 -14.91 11.97
CA LEU A 32 18.05 -13.97 12.61
C LEU A 32 17.97 -12.63 11.87
N SER A 33 19.12 -12.12 11.42
CA SER A 33 19.17 -10.89 10.61
C SER A 33 18.39 -11.05 9.31
N PHE A 34 18.57 -12.17 8.62
CA PHE A 34 17.82 -12.46 7.40
C PHE A 34 16.32 -12.56 7.66
N GLN A 35 15.91 -13.29 8.71
CA GLN A 35 14.50 -13.41 9.08
C GLN A 35 13.87 -12.05 9.40
N TYR A 36 14.60 -11.17 10.09
CA TYR A 36 14.14 -9.82 10.40
C TYR A 36 13.87 -9.01 9.13
N HIS A 37 14.83 -8.98 8.20
CA HIS A 37 14.66 -8.26 6.93
C HIS A 37 13.57 -8.87 6.05
N ALA A 38 13.49 -10.20 5.98
CA ALA A 38 12.46 -10.90 5.21
C ALA A 38 11.04 -10.61 5.74
N ALA A 39 10.86 -10.63 7.06
CA ALA A 39 9.58 -10.30 7.68
C ALA A 39 9.16 -8.84 7.39
N GLY A 40 10.10 -7.90 7.44
CA GLY A 40 9.84 -6.50 7.08
C GLY A 40 9.40 -6.34 5.62
N GLN A 41 10.12 -6.94 4.68
CA GLN A 41 9.77 -6.87 3.25
C GLN A 41 8.42 -7.51 2.94
N SER A 42 8.10 -8.63 3.61
CA SER A 42 6.80 -9.29 3.45
C SER A 42 5.63 -8.38 3.83
N ARG A 43 5.76 -7.61 4.93
CA ARG A 43 4.71 -6.68 5.37
C ARG A 43 4.52 -5.53 4.37
N ILE A 44 5.61 -4.98 3.83
CA ILE A 44 5.55 -3.92 2.82
C ILE A 44 4.89 -4.43 1.53
N ALA A 45 5.27 -5.62 1.07
CA ALA A 45 4.68 -6.24 -0.12
C ALA A 45 3.19 -6.54 0.05
N GLN A 46 2.78 -7.00 1.24
CA GLN A 46 1.37 -7.22 1.56
C GLN A 46 0.60 -5.90 1.52
N ALA A 47 1.10 -4.85 2.19
CA ALA A 47 0.46 -3.53 2.18
C ALA A 47 0.35 -2.95 0.77
N GLN A 48 1.38 -3.10 -0.07
CA GLN A 48 1.35 -2.68 -1.46
C GLN A 48 0.34 -3.47 -2.30
N THR A 49 0.23 -4.78 -2.08
CA THR A 49 -0.74 -5.64 -2.78
C THR A 49 -2.17 -5.25 -2.39
N THR A 50 -2.41 -5.03 -1.09
CA THR A 50 -3.70 -4.56 -0.58
C THR A 50 -4.03 -3.18 -1.14
N ALA A 51 -3.10 -2.22 -1.10
CA ALA A 51 -3.28 -0.91 -1.70
C ALA A 51 -3.61 -1.00 -3.21
N THR A 52 -2.91 -1.85 -3.96
CA THR A 52 -3.19 -2.02 -5.40
C THR A 52 -4.59 -2.57 -5.65
N ARG A 53 -5.02 -3.57 -4.86
CA ARG A 53 -6.38 -4.14 -4.96
C ARG A 53 -7.45 -3.12 -4.60
N THR A 54 -7.24 -2.34 -3.53
CA THR A 54 -8.16 -1.27 -3.14
C THR A 54 -8.24 -0.19 -4.21
N ALA A 55 -7.10 0.22 -4.78
CA ALA A 55 -7.07 1.21 -5.86
C ALA A 55 -7.80 0.71 -7.11
N GLN A 56 -7.61 -0.56 -7.47
CA GLN A 56 -8.29 -1.17 -8.60
C GLN A 56 -9.80 -1.27 -8.36
N LEU A 57 -10.22 -1.69 -7.17
CA LEU A 57 -11.63 -1.75 -6.79
C LEU A 57 -12.31 -0.39 -6.93
N LEU A 58 -11.71 0.66 -6.34
CA LEU A 58 -12.25 2.02 -6.42
C LEU A 58 -12.30 2.53 -7.86
N LEU A 59 -11.27 2.23 -8.65
CA LEU A 59 -11.19 2.68 -10.02
C LEU A 59 -12.20 1.96 -10.93
N GLU A 60 -12.41 0.66 -10.72
CA GLU A 60 -13.42 -0.13 -11.45
C GLU A 60 -14.84 0.31 -11.07
N ASP A 61 -15.08 0.54 -9.79
CA ASP A 61 -16.36 1.03 -9.28
C ASP A 61 -16.68 2.44 -9.80
N TRP A 62 -15.73 3.37 -9.69
CA TRP A 62 -15.87 4.72 -10.24
C TRP A 62 -16.07 4.72 -11.76
N ARG A 63 -15.38 3.83 -12.46
CA ARG A 63 -15.59 3.64 -13.90
C ARG A 63 -16.97 3.06 -14.20
N SER A 64 -17.50 2.17 -13.37
CA SER A 64 -18.80 1.53 -13.58
C SER A 64 -19.96 2.52 -13.57
N ILE A 65 -19.85 3.59 -12.76
CA ILE A 65 -20.82 4.69 -12.71
C ILE A 65 -20.54 5.77 -13.76
N GLY A 66 -19.54 5.60 -14.63
CA GLY A 66 -19.22 6.54 -15.71
C GLY A 66 -18.22 7.63 -15.37
N GLY A 67 -17.52 7.55 -14.23
CA GLY A 67 -16.58 8.60 -13.83
C GLY A 67 -17.27 9.89 -13.37
N LEU A 68 -18.43 9.77 -12.72
CA LEU A 68 -19.16 10.91 -12.16
C LEU A 68 -18.31 11.68 -11.14
N GLU A 69 -18.54 12.98 -11.05
CA GLU A 69 -17.80 13.89 -10.14
C GLU A 69 -18.25 13.73 -8.69
N ASP A 70 -19.44 13.21 -8.45
CA ASP A 70 -20.01 12.95 -7.12
C ASP A 70 -19.67 11.57 -6.58
N TYR A 71 -18.65 10.91 -7.13
CA TYR A 71 -18.22 9.60 -6.64
C TYR A 71 -17.79 9.65 -5.17
N ASP A 72 -18.51 8.89 -4.34
CA ASP A 72 -18.23 8.74 -2.91
C ASP A 72 -17.93 7.27 -2.57
N PRO A 73 -16.66 6.91 -2.29
CA PRO A 73 -16.26 5.61 -1.78
C PRO A 73 -16.98 5.17 -0.50
N ASN A 74 -17.48 6.10 0.33
CA ASN A 74 -18.22 5.73 1.54
C ASN A 74 -19.54 5.00 1.21
N ALA A 75 -20.11 5.23 0.03
CA ALA A 75 -21.31 4.56 -0.44
C ALA A 75 -21.13 3.04 -0.57
N LEU A 76 -19.88 2.56 -0.72
CA LEU A 76 -19.55 1.15 -0.75
C LEU A 76 -19.70 0.45 0.61
N ALA A 77 -19.84 1.20 1.71
CA ALA A 77 -19.94 0.69 3.08
C ALA A 77 -18.79 -0.26 3.50
N LEU A 78 -17.61 -0.11 2.89
CA LEU A 78 -16.40 -0.92 3.16
C LEU A 78 -15.52 -0.33 4.28
N GLY A 79 -16.00 0.69 4.99
CA GLY A 79 -15.24 1.35 6.07
C GLY A 79 -14.31 2.47 5.61
N PHE A 80 -14.54 3.02 4.42
CA PHE A 80 -13.94 4.29 4.03
C PHE A 80 -14.47 5.42 4.94
N SER A 81 -13.60 6.36 5.25
CA SER A 81 -13.96 7.62 5.90
C SER A 81 -13.38 8.80 5.14
N THR A 82 -14.11 9.91 5.12
CA THR A 82 -13.68 11.17 4.51
C THR A 82 -12.79 11.95 5.48
N PHE A 83 -11.63 12.41 4.99
CA PHE A 83 -10.66 13.16 5.80
C PHE A 83 -10.59 14.64 5.43
N LEU A 84 -10.97 15.02 4.20
CA LEU A 84 -11.00 16.42 3.75
C LEU A 84 -12.16 16.68 2.79
N THR A 85 -13.03 17.62 3.17
CA THR A 85 -13.69 18.53 2.23
C THR A 85 -12.72 19.66 1.90
N THR A 86 -12.74 20.18 0.67
CA THR A 86 -11.90 21.31 0.24
C THR A 86 -11.99 22.50 1.23
N PRO A 87 -10.95 23.37 1.30
CA PRO A 87 -10.87 24.50 2.24
C PRO A 87 -12.01 25.54 2.11
N SER A 88 -12.87 25.41 1.11
CA SER A 88 -14.01 26.30 0.86
C SER A 88 -15.19 26.07 1.80
N GLY A 89 -15.16 25.05 2.68
CA GLY A 89 -16.19 24.85 3.71
C GLY A 89 -17.60 24.58 3.17
N GLN A 90 -17.73 24.40 1.85
CA GLN A 90 -18.93 23.87 1.22
C GLN A 90 -18.69 22.38 1.08
N GLY A 91 -19.33 21.59 1.95
CA GLY A 91 -19.55 20.19 1.63
C GLY A 91 -20.26 20.12 0.26
N LEU A 92 -19.83 19.16 -0.57
CA LEU A 92 -20.53 18.51 -1.69
C LEU A 92 -19.50 18.03 -2.72
N SER A 93 -19.72 16.81 -3.23
CA SER A 93 -19.22 16.20 -4.48
C SER A 93 -17.89 16.73 -5.02
N VAL A 94 -16.77 16.08 -4.68
CA VAL A 94 -15.50 16.39 -5.35
C VAL A 94 -14.72 15.11 -5.66
N PRO A 95 -14.45 14.82 -6.93
CA PRO A 95 -13.64 13.68 -7.37
C PRO A 95 -12.15 13.81 -7.00
N ASP A 96 -11.79 14.90 -6.30
CA ASP A 96 -10.48 15.21 -5.75
C ASP A 96 -10.41 15.03 -4.22
N GLY A 97 -11.31 14.19 -3.68
CA GLY A 97 -11.42 13.93 -2.25
C GLY A 97 -10.28 13.08 -1.69
N VAL A 98 -9.95 13.33 -0.42
CA VAL A 98 -9.03 12.49 0.36
C VAL A 98 -9.84 11.64 1.33
N TYR A 99 -9.71 10.33 1.14
CA TYR A 99 -10.35 9.31 1.95
C TYR A 99 -9.29 8.50 2.69
N GLY A 100 -9.71 7.74 3.67
CA GLY A 100 -8.84 6.78 4.32
C GLY A 100 -9.62 5.57 4.77
N ILE A 101 -8.86 4.50 4.97
CA ILE A 101 -9.36 3.20 5.35
C ILE A 101 -8.26 2.47 6.11
N THR A 102 -8.63 1.60 7.04
CA THR A 102 -7.68 0.70 7.70
C THR A 102 -7.99 -0.73 7.24
N ILE A 103 -7.01 -1.36 6.59
CA ILE A 103 -7.13 -2.76 6.13
C ILE A 103 -5.94 -3.52 6.73
N ASP A 104 -6.19 -4.65 7.39
CA ASP A 104 -5.17 -5.48 8.04
C ASP A 104 -4.25 -4.68 9.00
N ASP A 105 -4.83 -3.79 9.82
CA ASP A 105 -4.11 -2.87 10.73
C ASP A 105 -3.13 -1.91 10.02
N VAL A 106 -3.23 -1.78 8.69
CA VAL A 106 -2.47 -0.82 7.90
C VAL A 106 -3.38 0.36 7.53
N PRO A 107 -3.18 1.54 8.13
CA PRO A 107 -3.88 2.74 7.72
C PRO A 107 -3.42 3.17 6.32
N MET A 108 -4.39 3.43 5.45
CA MET A 108 -4.20 3.88 4.09
C MET A 108 -4.94 5.18 3.85
N LEU A 109 -4.30 6.08 3.12
CA LEU A 109 -4.85 7.33 2.64
C LEU A 109 -5.00 7.24 1.13
N ILE A 110 -6.18 7.60 0.64
CA ILE A 110 -6.61 7.46 -0.73
C ILE A 110 -6.92 8.85 -1.26
N MET A 111 -6.34 9.18 -2.39
CA MET A 111 -6.60 10.41 -3.12
C MET A 111 -7.24 10.02 -4.43
N LEU A 112 -8.45 10.50 -4.65
CA LEU A 112 -9.10 10.44 -5.95
C LEU A 112 -8.74 11.72 -6.71
N THR A 113 -8.62 11.63 -8.02
CA THR A 113 -8.49 12.82 -8.88
C THR A 113 -9.10 12.52 -10.23
N SER A 114 -9.88 13.46 -10.77
CA SER A 114 -10.39 13.34 -12.14
C SER A 114 -10.00 14.55 -12.99
N ASN A 115 -9.71 14.32 -14.27
CA ASN A 115 -9.41 15.40 -15.21
C ASN A 115 -9.94 15.09 -16.61
N ASP A 116 -10.58 16.06 -17.24
CA ASP A 116 -11.03 15.94 -18.63
C ASP A 116 -9.86 16.22 -19.57
N VAL A 117 -9.50 15.22 -20.37
CA VAL A 117 -8.25 15.23 -21.14
C VAL A 117 -8.50 15.54 -22.62
N ALA A 118 -9.67 15.18 -23.13
CA ALA A 118 -10.03 15.43 -24.53
C ALA A 118 -11.55 15.61 -24.67
N TYR A 119 -11.94 16.50 -25.57
CA TYR A 119 -13.32 16.71 -25.98
C TYR A 119 -13.42 16.65 -27.49
N ASP A 120 -14.31 15.80 -27.99
CA ASP A 120 -14.66 15.71 -29.40
C ASP A 120 -15.97 16.48 -29.65
N PRO A 121 -15.93 17.64 -30.33
CA PRO A 121 -17.12 18.46 -30.56
C PRO A 121 -18.08 17.86 -31.59
N ASP A 122 -17.61 16.99 -32.49
CA ASP A 122 -18.46 16.38 -33.52
C ASP A 122 -19.25 15.21 -32.96
N ALA A 123 -18.64 14.46 -32.03
CA ALA A 123 -19.28 13.35 -31.34
C ALA A 123 -19.96 13.75 -30.01
N GLY A 124 -19.66 14.93 -29.47
CA GLY A 124 -20.13 15.36 -28.15
C GLY A 124 -19.56 14.53 -26.98
N ILE A 125 -18.37 13.96 -27.16
CA ILE A 125 -17.78 12.99 -26.22
C ILE A 125 -16.62 13.65 -25.46
N THR A 126 -16.66 13.57 -24.13
CA THR A 126 -15.53 13.92 -23.26
C THR A 126 -14.84 12.67 -22.76
N LEU A 127 -13.51 12.62 -22.91
CA LEU A 127 -12.64 11.62 -22.31
C LEU A 127 -12.12 12.13 -20.97
N ARG A 128 -12.47 11.43 -19.90
CA ARG A 128 -12.06 11.73 -18.54
C ARG A 128 -11.01 10.73 -18.07
N GLN A 129 -9.94 11.25 -17.48
CA GLN A 129 -8.94 10.47 -16.77
C GLN A 129 -9.34 10.40 -15.29
N LEU A 130 -9.42 9.19 -14.77
CA LEU A 130 -9.63 8.91 -13.35
C LEU A 130 -8.31 8.41 -12.77
N THR A 131 -7.88 8.99 -11.65
CA THR A 131 -6.64 8.63 -10.97
C THR A 131 -6.93 8.31 -9.51
N VAL A 132 -6.48 7.15 -9.06
CA VAL A 132 -6.55 6.73 -7.66
C VAL A 132 -5.13 6.58 -7.16
N THR A 133 -4.81 7.32 -6.11
CA THR A 133 -3.48 7.30 -5.48
C THR A 133 -3.62 6.88 -4.03
N ILE A 134 -2.95 5.78 -3.66
CA ILE A 134 -2.97 5.24 -2.31
C ILE A 134 -1.60 5.35 -1.67
N LYS A 135 -1.59 5.84 -0.43
CA LYS A 135 -0.46 5.93 0.47
C LYS A 135 -0.72 5.09 1.71
N TRP A 136 0.27 4.33 2.16
CA TRP A 136 0.15 3.51 3.37
C TRP A 136 1.36 3.69 4.28
N GLY A 137 1.18 3.37 5.57
CA GLY A 137 2.21 3.54 6.59
C GLY A 137 2.28 4.95 7.19
N LEU A 138 1.23 5.74 6.98
CA LEU A 138 1.00 6.99 7.71
C LEU A 138 0.35 6.64 9.06
N VAL A 139 1.05 6.90 10.16
CA VAL A 139 0.38 7.04 11.45
C VAL A 139 -0.37 8.36 11.38
N LEU A 140 -1.67 8.31 11.11
CA LEU A 140 -2.54 9.47 11.22
C LEU A 140 -2.82 9.67 12.71
N PRO A 141 -2.28 10.71 13.37
CA PRO A 141 -2.79 11.14 14.67
C PRO A 141 -4.26 11.53 14.52
N GLU A 142 -5.03 11.28 15.57
CA GLU A 142 -6.46 11.59 15.68
C GLU A 142 -6.79 13.08 15.38
N ASP A 143 -5.79 13.98 15.45
CA ASP A 143 -5.94 15.44 15.40
C ASP A 143 -5.15 16.18 14.27
N ILE A 144 -4.86 15.57 13.11
CA ILE A 144 -4.18 16.33 12.04
C ILE A 144 -5.15 17.23 11.25
N ASN A 145 -4.88 18.54 11.30
CA ASN A 145 -5.28 19.49 10.26
C ASN A 145 -4.50 19.20 8.96
N LEU A 146 -5.14 18.51 8.01
CA LEU A 146 -4.51 18.05 6.77
C LEU A 146 -4.05 19.16 5.80
N GLY A 147 -4.27 20.44 6.10
CA GLY A 147 -3.67 21.56 5.37
C GLY A 147 -2.14 21.54 5.36
N GLU A 148 -1.51 20.89 6.35
CA GLU A 148 -0.04 20.76 6.44
C GLU A 148 0.50 19.55 5.65
N ILE A 149 -0.33 18.53 5.37
CA ILE A 149 0.07 17.37 4.56
C ILE A 149 0.15 17.75 3.09
N VAL A 150 -0.73 18.63 2.61
CA VAL A 150 -0.84 19.01 1.19
C VAL A 150 0.29 19.94 0.71
N SER A 151 0.91 20.75 1.59
CA SER A 151 1.89 21.76 1.15
C SER A 151 3.37 21.40 1.31
N GLY A 152 3.76 20.25 1.84
CA GLY A 152 5.20 19.98 1.97
C GLY A 152 5.66 18.59 2.36
N ARG A 153 4.76 17.62 2.54
CA ARG A 153 5.15 16.30 3.08
C ARG A 153 4.68 15.09 2.27
N VAL A 154 4.15 15.34 1.07
CA VAL A 154 3.83 14.33 0.06
C VAL A 154 5.10 13.80 -0.64
N GLU A 155 6.20 14.55 -0.65
CA GLU A 155 7.40 14.26 -1.44
C GLU A 155 8.41 13.29 -0.79
N SER A 156 8.25 12.92 0.48
CA SER A 156 9.33 12.19 1.22
C SER A 156 9.05 10.71 1.51
N MET A 157 7.95 10.13 1.02
CA MET A 157 7.57 8.76 1.40
C MET A 157 7.64 7.77 0.23
N ARG A 158 8.42 6.70 0.42
CA ARG A 158 8.87 5.73 -0.60
C ARG A 158 7.79 4.78 -1.14
N THR A 159 6.55 4.86 -0.67
CA THR A 159 5.51 3.85 -0.96
C THR A 159 4.20 4.49 -1.39
N LEU A 160 4.06 4.62 -2.71
CA LEU A 160 2.89 5.16 -3.40
C LEU A 160 2.41 4.12 -4.42
N VAL A 161 1.11 3.89 -4.49
CA VAL A 161 0.47 3.18 -5.60
C VAL A 161 -0.44 4.17 -6.29
N THR A 162 -0.17 4.46 -7.56
CA THR A 162 -1.01 5.30 -8.40
C THR A 162 -1.51 4.46 -9.56
N LEU A 163 -2.84 4.37 -9.70
CA LEU A 163 -3.51 3.75 -10.83
C LEU A 163 -4.33 4.80 -11.55
N THR A 164 -4.32 4.73 -12.88
CA THR A 164 -5.03 5.67 -13.75
C THR A 164 -5.79 4.90 -14.81
N THR A 165 -6.99 5.36 -15.12
CA THR A 165 -7.81 4.84 -16.22
C THR A 165 -8.52 5.96 -16.95
N TYR A 166 -9.10 5.64 -18.09
CA TYR A 166 -9.87 6.55 -18.92
C TYR A 166 -11.29 6.05 -19.07
N VAL A 167 -12.24 6.96 -18.96
CA VAL A 167 -13.67 6.71 -19.15
C VAL A 167 -14.25 7.77 -20.09
N ARG A 168 -15.24 7.37 -20.89
CA ARG A 168 -16.02 8.31 -21.69
C ARG A 168 -17.29 8.66 -20.91
N LEU A 169 -17.61 9.94 -20.82
CA LEU A 169 -18.76 10.42 -20.04
C LEU A 169 -20.13 10.08 -20.68
N ASP A 170 -20.16 9.72 -21.97
CA ASP A 170 -21.38 9.37 -22.70
C ASP A 170 -21.88 7.92 -22.44
N ALA A 171 -20.99 7.05 -21.95
CA ALA A 171 -21.24 5.62 -21.84
C ALA A 171 -22.05 5.19 -20.60
N SER A 172 -22.39 6.10 -19.68
CA SER A 172 -23.09 5.78 -18.42
C SER A 172 -24.61 5.96 -18.46
N SER A 173 -25.19 6.31 -19.60
CA SER A 173 -26.66 6.32 -19.80
C SER A 173 -27.18 4.94 -20.20
N GLY A 174 -27.07 3.98 -19.28
CA GLY A 174 -27.76 2.68 -19.34
C GLY A 174 -29.12 2.72 -18.66
#